data_AF-A0A524LP21-F1
#
_entry.id   AF-A0A524LP21-F1
#
_cell.length_a   1.000
_cell.length_b   1.000
_cell.length_c   1.000
_cell.angle_alpha   90.00
_cell.angle_beta   90.00
_cell.angle_gamma   90.00
#
_symmetry.space_group_name_H-M   'P 1'
#
loop_
_entity.id
_entity.type
_entity.pdbx_description
1 polymer ?
#
loop_
_entity_poly.entity_id
_entity_poly.type
_entity_poly.pdbx_seq_one_letter_code
_entity_poly.pdbx_strand_id
1 'polypeptide(L)'
;MESCDRRTRAYKNGKTFDQCRKIAESFNPDFKKQIDQKGKVLWTEILDQVDHDELIYKLTLKYLRRDGYDIGNYKIPEVKSFIV
;
A
#
# COMPACT_ATOMS: atom_id res chain seq x y z
N MET A 1 -6.92 6.93 -26.55
CA MET A 1 -6.55 5.82 -25.67
C MET A 1 -5.15 5.40 -26.04
N GLU A 2 -4.16 5.72 -25.20
CA GLU A 2 -2.79 5.26 -25.42
C GLU A 2 -2.74 3.74 -25.20
N SER A 3 -2.36 3.00 -26.23
CA SER A 3 -2.18 1.56 -26.19
C SER A 3 -1.18 1.18 -25.10
N CYS A 4 -1.59 0.31 -24.17
CA CYS A 4 -0.71 -0.30 -23.18
C CYS A 4 0.33 -1.17 -23.89
N ASP A 5 1.54 -0.64 -24.09
CA ASP A 5 2.67 -1.41 -24.59
C ASP A 5 3.11 -2.44 -23.54
N ARG A 6 2.91 -3.72 -23.85
CA ARG A 6 3.21 -4.86 -22.95
C ARG A 6 4.70 -5.01 -22.65
N ARG A 7 5.59 -4.37 -23.41
CA ARG A 7 7.05 -4.51 -23.29
C ARG A 7 7.71 -3.34 -22.57
N THR A 8 7.11 -2.15 -22.56
CA THR A 8 7.81 -0.92 -22.12
C THR A 8 6.96 0.06 -21.32
N ARG A 9 5.65 -0.14 -21.16
CA ARG A 9 4.79 0.81 -20.42
C ARG A 9 4.35 0.25 -19.08
N ALA A 10 5.12 0.71 -18.11
CA ALA A 10 5.20 0.16 -16.80
C ALA A 10 4.20 0.93 -15.91
N TYR A 11 3.00 0.37 -15.70
CA TYR A 11 1.98 0.84 -14.75
C TYR A 11 1.71 2.38 -14.71
N LYS A 12 0.92 2.86 -13.74
CA LYS A 12 0.71 4.31 -13.59
C LYS A 12 2.08 4.97 -13.35
N ASN A 13 2.38 6.05 -14.08
CA ASN A 13 3.63 6.81 -13.97
C ASN A 13 4.91 6.18 -14.59
N GLY A 14 4.81 5.14 -15.43
CA GLY A 14 5.99 4.61 -16.14
C GLY A 14 6.94 3.76 -15.28
N LYS A 15 6.47 3.27 -14.12
CA LYS A 15 7.18 2.39 -13.18
C LYS A 15 6.96 0.89 -13.46
N THR A 16 8.01 0.07 -13.41
CA THR A 16 7.85 -1.39 -13.52
C THR A 16 7.18 -1.97 -12.29
N PHE A 17 6.58 -3.16 -12.44
CA PHE A 17 5.98 -3.87 -11.31
C PHE A 17 6.98 -4.07 -10.17
N ASP A 18 8.23 -4.39 -10.50
CA ASP A 18 9.32 -4.57 -9.53
C ASP A 18 9.63 -3.26 -8.78
N GLN A 19 9.61 -2.12 -9.48
CA GLN A 19 9.73 -0.81 -8.84
C GLN A 19 8.55 -0.52 -7.92
N CYS A 20 7.31 -0.75 -8.35
CA CYS A 20 6.13 -0.57 -7.51
C CYS A 20 6.17 -1.45 -6.24
N ARG A 21 6.67 -2.69 -6.37
CA ARG A 21 6.91 -3.61 -5.26
C ARG A 21 7.94 -3.06 -4.27
N LYS A 22 9.11 -2.65 -4.77
CA LYS A 22 10.17 -2.07 -3.92
C LYS A 22 9.70 -0.82 -3.20
N ILE A 23 8.96 0.04 -3.89
CA ILE A 23 8.38 1.25 -3.30
C ILE A 23 7.38 0.88 -2.20
N ALA A 24 6.43 -0.01 -2.47
CA ALA A 24 5.46 -0.46 -1.47
C ALA A 24 6.14 -1.11 -0.24
N GLU A 25 7.16 -1.95 -0.43
CA GLU A 25 7.92 -2.53 0.69
C GLU A 25 8.70 -1.47 1.48
N SER A 26 9.15 -0.39 0.84
CA SER A 26 9.85 0.71 1.52
C SER A 26 8.95 1.55 2.44
N PHE A 27 7.63 1.59 2.18
CA PHE A 27 6.68 2.31 3.03
C PHE A 27 6.26 1.51 4.28
N ASN A 28 6.39 0.18 4.25
CA ASN A 28 5.94 -0.68 5.36
C ASN A 28 6.51 -0.26 6.74
N PRO A 29 7.81 0.03 6.90
CA PRO A 29 8.37 0.44 8.19
C PRO A 29 7.70 1.70 8.78
N ASP A 30 7.37 2.68 7.94
CA ASP A 30 6.72 3.91 8.38
C ASP A 30 5.26 3.65 8.79
N PHE A 31 4.53 2.83 8.04
CA PHE A 31 3.17 2.45 8.43
C PHE A 31 3.15 1.63 9.73
N LYS A 32 4.11 0.72 9.92
CA LYS A 32 4.23 -0.03 11.18
C LYS A 32 4.43 0.90 12.36
N LYS A 33 5.38 1.84 12.26
CA LYS A 33 5.59 2.87 13.30
C LYS A 33 4.33 3.70 13.57
N GLN A 34 3.60 4.09 12.53
CA GLN A 34 2.35 4.83 12.69
C GLN A 34 1.28 3.99 13.41
N ILE A 35 1.17 2.69 13.11
CA ILE A 35 0.25 1.78 13.79
C ILE A 35 0.68 1.58 15.25
N ASP A 36 1.98 1.41 15.54
CA ASP A 36 2.49 1.30 16.91
C ASP A 36 2.22 2.56 17.75
N GLN A 37 2.32 3.76 17.16
CA GLN A 37 2.13 5.03 17.86
C GLN A 37 0.65 5.41 18.02
N LYS A 38 -0.16 5.26 16.97
CA LYS A 38 -1.56 5.71 16.92
C LYS A 38 -2.57 4.59 17.17
N GLY A 39 -2.11 3.33 17.18
CA GLY A 39 -2.94 2.13 17.22
C GLY A 39 -3.54 1.72 15.87
N LYS A 40 -3.59 2.63 14.89
CA LYS A 40 -4.18 2.40 13.57
C LYS A 40 -3.75 3.41 12.51
N VAL A 41 -3.99 3.08 11.25
CA VAL A 41 -3.83 3.95 10.07
C VAL A 41 -5.02 3.79 9.14
N LEU A 42 -5.63 4.88 8.67
CA LEU A 42 -6.76 4.81 7.74
C LEU A 42 -6.30 4.50 6.31
N TRP A 43 -7.14 3.83 5.52
CA TRP A 43 -6.87 3.59 4.10
C TRP A 43 -6.66 4.88 3.31
N THR A 44 -7.37 5.95 3.68
CA THR A 44 -7.20 7.28 3.07
C THR A 44 -5.82 7.87 3.35
N GLU A 45 -5.27 7.67 4.56
CA GLU A 45 -3.91 8.11 4.91
C GLU A 45 -2.87 7.31 4.13
N ILE A 46 -3.07 6.00 3.95
CA ILE A 46 -2.18 5.16 3.13
C ILE A 46 -2.23 5.63 1.66
N LEU A 47 -3.43 5.89 1.14
CA LEU A 47 -3.61 6.31 -0.25
C LEU A 47 -2.96 7.68 -0.54
N ASP A 48 -3.06 8.61 0.41
CA ASP A 48 -2.41 9.93 0.34
C ASP A 48 -0.87 9.80 0.38
N GLN A 49 -0.33 8.99 1.31
CA GLN A 49 1.12 8.77 1.43
C GLN A 49 1.75 8.09 0.21
N VAL A 50 0.98 7.31 -0.56
CA VAL A 50 1.45 6.68 -1.80
C VAL A 50 1.05 7.46 -3.06
N ASP A 51 0.69 8.74 -2.91
CA ASP A 51 0.37 9.66 -4.00
C ASP A 51 -0.74 9.13 -4.93
N HIS A 52 -1.79 8.55 -4.33
CA HIS A 52 -2.93 7.96 -5.05
C HIS A 52 -2.53 6.96 -6.16
N ASP A 53 -1.39 6.29 -6.00
CA ASP A 53 -0.96 5.19 -6.84
C ASP A 53 -1.64 3.90 -6.38
N GLU A 54 -2.71 3.50 -7.08
CA GLU A 54 -3.53 2.34 -6.72
C GLU A 54 -2.73 1.03 -6.64
N LEU A 55 -1.68 0.88 -7.46
CA LEU A 55 -0.89 -0.35 -7.44
C LEU A 55 -0.02 -0.40 -6.18
N ILE A 56 0.66 0.69 -5.86
CA ILE A 56 1.47 0.80 -4.65
C ILE A 56 0.57 0.64 -3.43
N TYR A 57 -0.58 1.33 -3.38
CA TYR A 57 -1.59 1.20 -2.34
C TYR A 57 -1.98 -0.27 -2.07
N LYS A 58 -2.35 -1.01 -3.12
CA LYS A 58 -2.76 -2.42 -3.00
C LYS A 58 -1.60 -3.30 -2.52
N LEU A 59 -0.38 -3.04 -2.99
CA LEU A 59 0.81 -3.78 -2.57
C LEU A 59 1.16 -3.50 -1.11
N THR A 60 1.09 -2.25 -0.67
CA THR A 60 1.30 -1.86 0.74
C THR A 60 0.33 -2.58 1.66
N LEU A 61 -0.98 -2.56 1.36
CA LEU A 61 -1.97 -3.32 2.15
C LEU A 61 -1.66 -4.83 2.16
N LYS A 62 -1.28 -5.39 1.01
CA LYS A 62 -0.91 -6.81 0.92
C LYS A 62 0.30 -7.14 1.82
N TYR A 63 1.29 -6.26 1.88
CA TYR A 63 2.48 -6.49 2.72
C TYR A 63 2.20 -6.28 4.19
N LEU A 64 1.38 -5.29 4.58
CA LEU A 64 0.91 -5.15 5.96
C LEU A 64 0.14 -6.40 6.41
N ARG A 65 -0.72 -6.97 5.54
CA ARG A 65 -1.41 -8.23 5.84
C ARG A 65 -0.44 -9.41 5.96
N ARG A 66 0.58 -9.50 5.08
CA ARG A 66 1.63 -10.53 5.17
C ARG A 66 2.37 -10.46 6.51
N ASP A 67 2.59 -9.24 6.99
CA ASP A 67 3.34 -8.96 8.21
C ASP A 67 2.49 -9.08 9.49
N GLY A 68 1.24 -9.53 9.39
CA GLY A 68 0.38 -9.81 10.54
C GLY A 68 -0.42 -8.62 11.04
N TYR A 69 -0.81 -7.69 10.18
CA TYR A 69 -1.74 -6.61 10.52
C TYR A 69 -3.16 -6.90 9.99
N ASP A 70 -4.17 -6.46 10.74
CA ASP A 70 -5.56 -6.41 10.28
C ASP A 70 -5.71 -5.21 9.37
N ILE A 71 -5.91 -5.45 8.06
CA ILE A 71 -6.07 -4.39 7.07
C ILE A 71 -7.52 -3.90 6.94
N GLY A 72 -8.44 -4.42 7.73
CA GLY A 72 -9.83 -4.00 7.70
C GLY A 72 -10.57 -4.44 6.42
N ASN A 73 -11.66 -3.75 6.12
CA ASN A 73 -12.52 -4.00 4.96
C ASN A 73 -13.30 -2.73 4.56
N TYR A 74 -14.17 -2.81 3.55
CA TYR A 74 -14.90 -1.65 3.06
C TYR A 74 -15.80 -0.95 4.11
N LYS A 75 -16.22 -1.65 5.18
CA LYS A 75 -16.98 -1.06 6.30
C LYS A 75 -16.06 -0.43 7.34
N ILE A 76 -14.84 -0.94 7.48
CA ILE A 76 -13.85 -0.52 8.47
C ILE A 76 -12.51 -0.36 7.73
N PRO A 77 -12.31 0.75 6.99
CA PRO A 77 -11.17 0.94 6.11
C PRO A 77 -9.96 1.48 6.89
N GLU A 78 -9.51 0.71 7.88
CA GLU A 78 -8.36 1.03 8.72
C GLU A 78 -7.47 -0.20 8.88
N VAL A 79 -6.17 0.04 9.04
CA VAL A 79 -5.16 -0.96 9.34
C VAL A 79 -4.75 -0.83 10.80
N LYS A 80 -4.72 -1.95 11.52
CA LYS A 80 -4.34 -2.02 12.94
C LYS A 80 -3.59 -3.32 13.25
N SER A 81 -2.93 -3.38 14.39
CA SER A 81 -2.38 -4.64 14.90
C SER A 81 -3.53 -5.61 15.23
N PHE A 82 -3.33 -6.92 15.00
CA PHE A 82 -4.24 -7.90 15.59
C PHE A 82 -4.08 -7.82 17.11
N ILE A 83 -5.18 -7.53 17.79
CA ILE A 83 -5.25 -7.73 19.23
C ILE A 83 -5.31 -9.25 19.42
N VAL A 84 -4.21 -9.83 19.86
CA VAL A 84 -4.14 -11.22 20.35
C VAL A 84 -4.34 -11.20 21.85
#